data_AF-A0A8X6UPH8-F1
#
_entry.id   AF-A0A8X6UPH8-F1
#
_cell.length_a   1.000
_cell.length_b   1.000
_cell.length_c   1.000
_cell.angle_alpha   90.00
_cell.angle_beta   90.00
_cell.angle_gamma   90.00
#
_symmetry.space_group_name_H-M   'P 1'
#
loop_
_entity.id
_entity.type
_entity.pdbx_description
1 polymer ?
#
loop_
_entity_poly.entity_id
_entity_poly.type
_entity_poly.pdbx_seq_one_letter_code
_entity_poly.pdbx_strand_id
1 'polypeptide(L)'
;MPCLKGLSPEGANLRSGTKVLLYKSIIRPVMCYGSQIFGSAGMCHLKKLHTLTNSFLRQLVNAPWFVRNEVIYRDLKIKPFLPHIKDLSKRFFDKLPSVPNELITNQPAYDPAEPSSQKRPRALLEHEFINFPQAKRLRVQI
;
A
#
# COMPACT_ATOMS: atom_id res chain seq x y z
N MET A 1 -22.50 1.53 -9.13
CA MET A 1 -23.29 2.12 -8.03
C MET A 1 -22.42 3.14 -7.33
N PRO A 2 -22.72 4.46 -7.39
CA PRO A 2 -21.82 5.46 -6.84
C PRO A 2 -22.26 5.83 -5.41
N CYS A 3 -21.69 5.16 -4.42
CA CYS A 3 -21.99 5.39 -3.00
C CYS A 3 -21.47 6.76 -2.51
N LEU A 4 -20.57 7.37 -3.28
CA LEU A 4 -19.81 8.58 -2.90
C LEU A 4 -20.29 9.85 -3.61
N LYS A 5 -21.37 9.80 -4.40
CA LYS A 5 -21.85 10.97 -5.17
C LYS A 5 -22.42 12.12 -4.32
N GLY A 6 -22.70 11.91 -3.03
CA GLY A 6 -23.36 12.90 -2.17
C GLY A 6 -22.52 13.48 -1.02
N LEU A 7 -21.21 13.23 -0.97
CA LEU A 7 -20.38 13.50 0.23
C LEU A 7 -19.39 14.67 0.11
N SER A 8 -19.44 15.48 -0.96
CA SER A 8 -18.47 16.57 -1.15
C SER A 8 -18.86 17.83 -0.37
N PRO A 9 -17.99 18.39 0.49
CA PRO A 9 -18.25 19.65 1.18
C PRO A 9 -17.84 20.87 0.34
N GLU A 10 -18.64 21.91 0.48
CA GLU A 10 -18.58 23.28 -0.05
C GLU A 10 -17.38 24.07 0.52
N GLY A 11 -16.14 23.73 0.16
CA GLY A 11 -14.97 24.46 0.69
C GLY A 11 -13.76 24.63 -0.24
N ALA A 12 -13.64 23.81 -1.28
CA ALA A 12 -12.74 24.03 -2.42
C ALA A 12 -13.13 23.03 -3.51
N ASN A 13 -13.92 23.48 -4.48
CA ASN A 13 -14.60 22.62 -5.45
C ASN A 13 -13.65 22.18 -6.59
N LEU A 14 -12.58 21.44 -6.23
CA LEU A 14 -11.88 20.61 -7.21
C LEU A 14 -12.77 19.40 -7.49
N ARG A 15 -13.24 19.27 -8.73
CA ARG A 15 -14.03 18.14 -9.23
C ARG A 15 -13.46 16.83 -8.67
N SER A 16 -14.31 15.93 -8.16
CA SER A 16 -13.89 14.70 -7.47
C SER A 16 -12.87 13.87 -8.27
N GLY A 17 -12.97 13.88 -9.60
CA GLY A 17 -11.97 13.26 -10.49
C GLY A 17 -10.56 13.86 -10.40
N THR A 18 -10.45 15.18 -10.23
CA THR A 18 -9.17 15.90 -10.11
C THR A 18 -8.46 15.56 -8.80
N LYS A 19 -9.21 15.44 -7.69
CA LYS A 19 -8.67 15.01 -6.39
C LYS A 19 -8.05 13.62 -6.47
N VAL A 20 -8.74 12.68 -7.13
CA VAL A 20 -8.25 11.31 -7.33
C VAL A 20 -7.01 11.28 -8.22
N LEU A 21 -6.95 12.13 -9.23
CA LEU A 21 -5.77 12.27 -10.09
C LEU A 21 -4.56 12.75 -9.29
N LEU A 22 -4.72 13.78 -8.45
CA LEU A 22 -3.67 14.31 -7.57
C LEU A 22 -3.14 13.24 -6.59
N TYR A 23 -4.03 12.41 -6.04
CA TYR A 23 -3.59 11.29 -5.20
C TYR A 23 -2.72 10.30 -5.99
N LYS A 24 -3.14 9.95 -7.21
CA LYS A 24 -2.40 8.99 -8.05
C LYS A 24 -1.06 9.54 -8.52
N SER A 25 -0.96 10.84 -8.78
CA SER A 25 0.25 11.46 -9.32
C SER A 25 1.27 11.86 -8.26
N ILE A 26 0.84 12.30 -7.08
CA ILE A 26 1.76 12.85 -6.05
C ILE A 26 1.85 11.91 -4.85
N ILE A 27 0.73 11.64 -4.19
CA ILE A 27 0.73 10.92 -2.92
C ILE A 27 1.13 9.46 -3.10
N ARG A 28 0.61 8.83 -4.17
CA ARG A 28 0.87 7.42 -4.48
C ARG A 28 2.37 7.14 -4.69
N PRO A 29 3.11 7.87 -5.56
CA PRO A 29 4.54 7.62 -5.72
C PRO A 29 5.35 7.93 -4.46
N VAL A 30 5.01 9.00 -3.71
CA VAL A 30 5.70 9.31 -2.43
C VAL A 30 5.60 8.13 -1.46
N MET A 31 4.41 7.56 -1.31
CA MET A 31 4.19 6.42 -0.41
C MET A 31 4.80 5.10 -0.92
N CYS A 32 5.03 4.97 -2.23
CA CYS A 32 5.51 3.73 -2.86
C CYS A 32 6.99 3.77 -3.29
N TYR A 33 7.67 4.91 -3.12
CA TYR A 33 9.08 5.10 -3.48
C TYR A 33 9.96 4.01 -2.86
N GLY A 34 9.76 3.74 -1.57
CA GLY A 34 10.50 2.71 -0.82
C GLY A 34 10.01 1.28 -1.02
N SER A 35 9.17 0.99 -2.02
CA SER A 35 8.56 -0.35 -2.21
C SER A 35 9.56 -1.50 -2.25
N GLN A 36 10.75 -1.25 -2.81
CA GLN A 36 11.84 -2.22 -2.90
C GLN A 36 12.47 -2.51 -1.53
N ILE A 37 12.53 -1.52 -0.64
CA ILE A 37 13.17 -1.59 0.69
C ILE A 37 12.19 -2.15 1.72
N PHE A 38 10.89 -1.88 1.53
CA PHE A 38 9.82 -2.25 2.44
C PHE A 38 9.71 -3.74 2.72
N GLY A 39 10.36 -4.60 1.94
CA GLY A 39 10.36 -6.01 2.25
C GLY A 39 11.29 -6.47 3.36
N SER A 40 12.24 -5.63 3.77
CA SER A 40 12.98 -5.82 5.01
C SER A 40 12.30 -5.16 6.20
N ALA A 41 11.26 -4.33 5.96
CA ALA A 41 10.56 -3.65 7.04
C ALA A 41 9.63 -4.60 7.79
N GLY A 42 9.59 -4.44 9.12
CA GLY A 42 8.66 -5.18 9.95
C GLY A 42 7.19 -4.91 9.59
N MET A 43 6.35 -5.96 9.65
CA MET A 43 4.93 -5.89 9.30
C MET A 43 4.17 -4.79 10.05
N CYS A 44 4.58 -4.45 11.28
CA CYS A 44 3.98 -3.36 12.07
C CYS A 44 4.10 -2.00 11.38
N HIS A 45 5.23 -1.72 10.73
CA HIS A 45 5.44 -0.45 10.01
C HIS A 45 4.60 -0.40 8.73
N LEU A 46 4.53 -1.52 8.00
CA LEU A 46 3.68 -1.63 6.81
C LEU A 46 2.19 -1.46 7.13
N LYS A 47 1.74 -1.97 8.29
CA LYS A 47 0.38 -1.74 8.79
C LYS A 47 0.11 -0.26 9.04
N LYS A 48 1.04 0.46 9.68
CA LYS A 48 0.90 1.90 9.94
C LYS A 48 0.78 2.67 8.62
N LEU A 49 1.65 2.40 7.66
CA LEU A 49 1.59 3.01 6.32
C LEU A 49 0.26 2.71 5.61
N HIS A 50 -0.21 1.46 5.65
CA HIS A 50 -1.50 1.10 5.09
C HIS A 50 -2.66 1.88 5.75
N THR A 51 -2.68 1.98 7.07
CA THR A 51 -3.69 2.76 7.80
C THR A 51 -3.63 4.25 7.45
N LEU A 52 -2.43 4.83 7.31
CA LEU A 52 -2.26 6.22 6.86
C LEU A 52 -2.83 6.44 5.46
N THR A 53 -2.55 5.54 4.51
CA THR A 53 -3.13 5.64 3.15
C THR A 53 -4.65 5.54 3.16
N ASN A 54 -5.22 4.67 4.01
CA ASN A 54 -6.67 4.53 4.17
C ASN A 54 -7.30 5.81 4.73
N SER A 55 -6.67 6.41 5.74
CA SER A 55 -7.13 7.66 6.35
C SER A 55 -7.12 8.81 5.33
N PHE A 56 -6.02 8.94 4.57
CA PHE A 56 -5.89 9.98 3.56
C PHE A 56 -6.91 9.83 2.42
N LEU A 57 -7.14 8.60 1.93
CA LEU A 57 -8.16 8.33 0.92
C LEU A 57 -9.57 8.70 1.39
N ARG A 58 -9.89 8.44 2.67
CA ARG A 58 -11.17 8.86 3.26
C ARG A 58 -11.31 10.36 3.34
N GLN A 59 -10.27 11.06 3.79
CA GLN A 59 -10.26 12.52 3.85
C GLN A 59 -10.44 13.13 2.46
N LEU A 60 -9.77 12.57 1.45
CA LEU A 60 -9.85 13.05 0.06
C LEU A 60 -11.25 12.95 -0.54
N VAL A 61 -11.99 11.89 -0.21
CA VAL A 61 -13.37 11.68 -0.68
C VAL A 61 -14.41 12.18 0.34
N ASN A 62 -13.96 12.71 1.48
CA ASN A 62 -14.81 13.06 2.61
C ASN A 62 -15.79 11.91 2.99
N ALA A 63 -15.28 10.68 3.01
CA ALA A 63 -16.09 9.49 3.25
C ALA A 63 -16.30 9.26 4.76
N PRO A 64 -17.54 9.02 5.23
CA PRO A 64 -17.82 8.80 6.64
C PRO A 64 -17.26 7.46 7.12
N TRP A 65 -17.03 7.33 8.42
CA TRP A 65 -16.33 6.21 9.04
C TRP A 65 -16.98 4.85 8.78
N PHE A 66 -18.30 4.79 8.62
CA PHE A 66 -19.06 3.55 8.40
C PHE A 66 -18.95 2.97 6.97
N VAL A 67 -18.48 3.77 6.00
CA VAL A 67 -18.25 3.27 4.63
C VAL A 67 -17.06 2.30 4.66
N ARG A 68 -17.19 1.11 4.07
CA ARG A 68 -16.08 0.14 4.04
C ARG A 68 -14.97 0.61 3.10
N ASN A 69 -13.70 0.36 3.47
CA ASN A 69 -12.55 0.74 2.64
C ASN A 69 -12.61 0.09 1.24
N GLU A 70 -13.12 -1.15 1.14
CA GLU A 70 -13.30 -1.85 -0.14
C GLU A 70 -14.20 -1.10 -1.12
N VAL A 71 -15.26 -0.45 -0.62
CA VAL A 71 -16.17 0.37 -1.45
C VAL A 71 -15.44 1.60 -1.97
N ILE A 72 -14.65 2.25 -1.11
CA ILE A 72 -13.82 3.40 -1.50
C ILE A 72 -12.82 2.99 -2.58
N TYR A 73 -12.14 1.86 -2.43
CA TYR A 73 -11.19 1.36 -3.44
C TYR A 73 -11.86 1.05 -4.78
N ARG A 74 -13.05 0.42 -4.74
CA ARG A 74 -13.83 0.09 -5.93
C ARG A 74 -14.29 1.35 -6.66
N ASP A 75 -14.83 2.33 -5.94
CA ASP A 75 -15.35 3.57 -6.51
C ASP A 75 -14.21 4.44 -7.08
N LEU A 76 -13.06 4.50 -6.41
CA LEU A 76 -11.89 5.24 -6.88
C LEU A 76 -11.08 4.50 -7.96
N LYS A 77 -11.38 3.22 -8.21
CA LYS A 77 -10.59 2.33 -9.06
C LYS A 77 -9.10 2.36 -8.68
N ILE A 78 -8.81 2.20 -7.38
CA ILE A 78 -7.46 2.21 -6.81
C ILE A 78 -7.20 0.88 -6.11
N LYS A 79 -6.04 0.28 -6.37
CA LYS A 79 -5.58 -0.91 -5.62
C LYS A 79 -5.19 -0.52 -4.18
N PRO A 80 -5.49 -1.35 -3.16
CA PRO A 80 -4.98 -1.14 -1.81
C PRO A 80 -3.44 -1.05 -1.77
N PHE A 81 -2.91 -0.41 -0.73
CA PHE A 81 -1.49 -0.08 -0.63
C PHE A 81 -0.56 -1.31 -0.65
N LEU A 82 -0.86 -2.32 0.18
CA LEU A 82 -0.03 -3.51 0.34
C LEU A 82 0.10 -4.35 -0.95
N PRO A 83 -0.98 -4.76 -1.64
CA PRO A 83 -0.86 -5.50 -2.89
C PRO A 83 -0.15 -4.66 -3.96
N HIS A 84 -0.30 -3.33 -3.94
CA HIS A 84 0.40 -2.47 -4.88
C HIS A 84 1.92 -2.42 -4.65
N ILE A 85 2.38 -2.32 -3.40
CA ILE A 85 3.81 -2.41 -3.09
C ILE A 85 4.37 -3.77 -3.48
N LYS A 86 3.62 -4.85 -3.24
CA LYS A 86 4.01 -6.20 -3.65
C LYS A 86 4.17 -6.29 -5.16
N ASP A 87 3.21 -5.77 -5.92
CA ASP A 87 3.30 -5.69 -7.38
C ASP A 87 4.53 -4.89 -7.85
N LEU A 88 4.81 -3.74 -7.22
CA LEU A 88 5.96 -2.89 -7.56
C LEU A 88 7.29 -3.57 -7.23
N SER A 89 7.40 -4.15 -6.04
CA SER A 89 8.57 -4.88 -5.57
C SER A 89 8.86 -6.07 -6.50
N LYS A 90 7.84 -6.86 -6.83
CA LYS A 90 7.96 -7.98 -7.78
C LYS A 90 8.49 -7.50 -9.13
N ARG A 91 7.88 -6.46 -9.72
CA ARG A 91 8.31 -5.88 -11.01
C ARG A 91 9.76 -5.38 -10.99
N PHE A 92 10.24 -4.91 -9.84
CA PHE A 92 11.64 -4.50 -9.70
C PHE A 92 12.57 -5.70 -9.67
N PHE A 93 12.25 -6.71 -8.85
CA PHE A 93 13.04 -7.93 -8.74
C PHE A 93 13.05 -8.79 -10.00
N ASP A 94 11.95 -8.82 -10.74
CA ASP A 94 11.85 -9.51 -12.04
C ASP A 94 12.71 -8.82 -13.11
N LYS A 95 12.93 -7.50 -13.02
CA LYS A 95 13.75 -6.72 -13.96
C LYS A 95 15.24 -6.73 -13.64
N LEU A 96 15.61 -6.95 -12.38
CA LEU A 96 17.00 -6.98 -11.93
C LEU A 96 17.94 -7.85 -12.78
N PRO A 97 17.60 -9.09 -13.19
CA PRO A 97 18.50 -9.90 -14.02
C PRO A 97 18.73 -9.36 -15.43
N SER A 98 17.87 -8.48 -15.94
CA SER A 98 18.01 -7.88 -17.27
C SER A 98 18.97 -6.68 -17.29
N VAL A 99 19.37 -6.17 -16.13
CA VAL A 99 20.21 -4.97 -16.03
C VAL A 99 21.67 -5.35 -16.26
N PRO A 100 22.40 -4.71 -17.20
CA PRO A 100 23.81 -4.97 -17.44
C PRO A 100 24.67 -4.34 -16.33
N ASN A 101 24.60 -4.91 -15.12
CA ASN A 101 25.40 -4.48 -13.97
C ASN A 101 25.96 -5.72 -13.27
N GLU A 102 27.29 -5.85 -13.33
CA GLU A 102 28.04 -6.98 -12.78
C GLU A 102 27.81 -7.14 -11.27
N LEU A 103 27.65 -6.04 -10.52
CA LEU A 103 27.42 -6.10 -9.07
C LEU A 103 26.07 -6.75 -8.72
N ILE A 104 25.08 -6.61 -9.61
CA ILE A 104 23.75 -7.19 -9.43
C ILE A 104 23.79 -8.67 -9.80
N THR A 105 24.46 -9.01 -10.89
CA THR A 105 24.64 -10.40 -11.34
C THR A 105 25.45 -11.23 -10.34
N ASN A 106 26.44 -10.62 -9.69
CA ASN A 106 27.28 -11.26 -8.68
C ASN A 106 26.62 -11.37 -7.29
N GLN A 107 25.35 -10.94 -7.13
CA GLN A 107 24.66 -11.13 -5.86
C GLN A 107 24.38 -12.63 -5.62
N PRO A 108 24.60 -13.12 -4.39
CA PRO A 108 24.32 -14.51 -4.06
C PRO A 108 22.82 -14.80 -4.23
N ALA A 109 22.52 -15.95 -4.84
CA ALA A 109 21.18 -16.48 -4.96
C ALA A 109 20.50 -16.45 -3.59
N TYR A 110 19.28 -15.92 -3.53
CA TYR A 110 18.51 -15.79 -2.31
C TYR A 110 17.30 -16.68 -2.42
N ASP A 111 17.29 -17.76 -1.64
CA ASP A 111 16.11 -18.56 -1.41
C ASP A 111 15.41 -18.06 -0.13
N PRO A 112 14.18 -17.51 -0.24
CA PRO A 112 13.42 -17.05 0.93
C PRO A 112 12.98 -18.19 1.87
N ALA A 113 13.01 -19.45 1.44
CA ALA A 113 12.75 -20.62 2.28
C ALA A 113 13.93 -20.95 3.21
N GLU A 114 15.14 -20.47 2.92
CA GLU A 114 16.30 -20.71 3.77
C GLU A 114 16.33 -19.77 5.00
N PRO A 115 16.50 -20.32 6.22
CA PRO A 115 16.55 -19.52 7.43
C PRO A 115 17.83 -18.69 7.49
N SER A 116 17.73 -17.41 7.11
CA SER A 116 18.80 -16.43 7.27
C SER A 116 18.51 -15.46 8.41
N SER A 117 19.55 -15.12 9.17
CA SER A 117 19.47 -14.08 10.21
C SER A 117 19.18 -12.69 9.64
N GLN A 118 19.44 -12.45 8.34
CA GLN A 118 19.16 -11.21 7.64
C GLN A 118 17.99 -11.36 6.67
N LYS A 119 16.83 -10.78 7.03
CA LYS A 119 15.66 -10.72 6.14
C LYS A 119 15.93 -9.76 4.98
N ARG A 120 16.01 -10.30 3.77
CA ARG A 120 16.20 -9.49 2.56
C ARG A 120 14.88 -8.87 2.10
N PRO A 121 14.93 -7.80 1.30
CA PRO A 121 13.70 -7.14 0.85
C PRO A 121 12.80 -8.00 -0.06
N ARG A 122 13.32 -9.13 -0.57
CA ARG A 122 12.53 -10.13 -1.31
C ARG A 122 11.56 -10.93 -0.42
N ALA A 123 11.76 -10.97 0.91
CA ALA A 123 10.90 -11.71 1.84
C ALA A 123 9.42 -11.26 1.82
N LEU A 124 9.15 -10.01 1.43
CA LEU A 124 7.78 -9.49 1.29
C LEU A 124 6.94 -10.18 0.21
N LEU A 125 7.61 -10.76 -0.78
CA LEU A 125 6.93 -11.42 -1.91
C LEU A 125 6.20 -12.68 -1.45
N GLU A 126 6.68 -13.32 -0.38
CA GLU A 126 6.12 -14.55 0.15
C GLU A 126 5.00 -14.32 1.15
N HIS A 127 5.04 -13.21 1.90
CA HIS A 127 4.03 -12.95 2.92
C HIS A 127 2.67 -12.61 2.27
N GLU A 128 1.66 -13.41 2.56
CA GLU A 128 0.28 -13.05 2.31
C GLU A 128 -0.16 -12.02 3.34
N PHE A 129 -0.66 -10.87 2.88
CA PHE A 129 -1.20 -9.82 3.76
C PHE A 129 -2.61 -10.15 4.29
N ILE A 130 -3.08 -11.38 4.05
CA ILE A 130 -4.51 -11.75 4.07
C ILE A 130 -5.08 -11.78 5.50
N ASN A 131 -4.26 -12.00 6.51
CA ASN A 131 -4.72 -12.02 7.91
C ASN A 131 -3.93 -11.07 8.78
N PHE A 132 -4.32 -9.79 8.77
CA PHE A 132 -3.99 -8.94 9.90
C PHE A 132 -4.87 -9.36 11.08
N PRO A 133 -4.31 -9.83 12.21
CA PRO A 133 -5.09 -9.98 13.42
C PRO A 133 -5.69 -8.60 13.73
N GLN A 134 -7.02 -8.53 13.67
CA GLN A 134 -7.74 -7.34 14.08
C GLN A 134 -7.39 -7.18 15.56
N ALA A 135 -6.64 -6.12 15.90
CA ALA A 135 -6.51 -5.74 17.30
C ALA A 135 -7.94 -5.50 17.78
N LYS A 136 -8.45 -6.40 18.63
CA LYS A 136 -9.73 -6.21 19.32
C LYS A 136 -9.58 -4.86 20.01
N ARG A 137 -10.25 -3.83 19.47
CA ARG A 137 -10.43 -2.57 20.20
C ARG A 137 -11.15 -2.99 21.47
N LEU A 138 -10.43 -3.04 22.59
CA LEU A 138 -11.05 -3.12 23.90
C LEU A 138 -11.91 -1.86 23.97
N ARG A 139 -13.21 -2.00 23.72
CA ARG A 139 -14.19 -1.04 24.19
C ARG A 139 -14.01 -1.06 25.70
N VAL A 140 -13.42 -0.01 26.23
CA VAL A 140 -13.63 0.35 27.63
C VAL A 140 -15.13 0.52 27.76
N GLN A 141 -15.78 -0.47 28.36
CA GLN A 141 -17.16 -0.33 28.80
C GLN A 141 -17.09 0.59 30.01
N ILE A 142 -17.67 1.79 29.84
CA ILE A 142 -18.02 2.67 30.95
C ILE A 142 -19.34 2.15 31.50
#